data_AF-A0A3C0QQW6-F1
#
_entry.id   AF-A0A3C0QQW6-F1
#
_cell.length_a   1.000
_cell.length_b   1.000
_cell.length_c   1.000
_cell.angle_alpha   90.00
_cell.angle_beta   90.00
_cell.angle_gamma   90.00
#
_symmetry.space_group_name_H-M   'P 1'
#
loop_
_entity.id
_entity.type
_entity.pdbx_description
1 polymer ?
#
loop_
_entity_poly.entity_id
_entity_poly.type
_entity_poly.pdbx_seq_one_letter_code
_entity_poly.pdbx_strand_id
1 'polypeptide(L)'
;MGELSGKDLLTRHDPISFTQDMNQFHRTSSLMLAQSQLLVNACYVYDASLLRMIQEYDDNLIIYPLELIAVDEFLQDPSIDAQVEADDFVQNAKRIFKRFDCDVALKSFSPEQLPVFYMLDENAETLREIQHSKENSNEMFSSMLDAFAEEIGDHKATLFLNWRNPLIRRLIHLSNAEKVKSALEILYVQALLTGRFPLKGDEMALLNDNLIQLIEWGTAE
;
A
#
# COMPACT_ATOMS: atom_id res chain seq x y z
N MET A 1 7.35 -5.76 -15.88
CA MET A 1 7.67 -4.38 -16.29
C MET A 1 8.49 -4.43 -17.54
N GLY A 2 8.32 -3.45 -18.43
CA GLY A 2 9.04 -3.32 -19.68
C GLY A 2 8.96 -1.88 -20.19
N GLU A 3 9.66 -1.62 -21.29
CA GLU A 3 9.61 -0.32 -21.97
C GLU A 3 8.54 -0.34 -23.06
N LEU A 4 7.82 0.77 -23.20
CA LEU A 4 6.85 1.01 -24.27
C LEU A 4 7.27 2.27 -25.01
N SER A 5 7.29 2.21 -26.34
CA SER A 5 7.49 3.41 -27.16
C SER A 5 6.20 4.20 -27.28
N GLY A 6 6.30 5.50 -27.59
CA GLY A 6 5.11 6.32 -27.86
C GLY A 6 4.26 5.77 -29.02
N LYS A 7 4.89 5.09 -29.99
CA LYS A 7 4.18 4.39 -31.07
C LYS A 7 3.32 3.25 -30.52
N ASP A 8 3.81 2.50 -29.54
CA ASP A 8 3.03 1.42 -28.93
C ASP A 8 1.80 1.97 -28.21
N LEU A 9 1.94 3.12 -27.53
CA LEU A 9 0.80 3.80 -26.88
C LEU A 9 -0.27 4.23 -27.89
N LEU A 10 0.13 4.76 -29.05
CA LEU A 10 -0.79 5.16 -30.12
C LEU A 10 -1.58 3.99 -30.74
N THR A 11 -1.11 2.75 -30.59
CA THR A 11 -1.82 1.56 -31.09
C THR A 11 -2.82 0.98 -30.09
N ARG A 12 -2.93 1.57 -28.89
CA ARG A 12 -3.84 1.09 -27.85
C ARG A 12 -5.23 1.70 -28.01
N HIS A 13 -6.22 0.94 -27.52
CA HIS A 13 -7.61 1.38 -27.44
C HIS A 13 -8.14 1.41 -25.99
N ASP A 14 -7.40 0.83 -25.06
CA ASP A 14 -7.74 0.87 -23.64
C ASP A 14 -7.23 2.17 -22.98
N PRO A 15 -7.89 2.64 -21.92
CA PRO A 15 -7.42 3.79 -21.16
C PRO A 15 -6.01 3.59 -20.59
N ILE A 16 -5.23 4.67 -20.53
CA ILE A 16 -3.85 4.70 -20.09
C ILE A 16 -3.76 5.59 -18.85
N SER A 17 -3.42 4.98 -17.71
CA SER A 17 -3.13 5.76 -16.51
C SER A 17 -1.64 6.06 -16.41
N PHE A 18 -1.28 7.16 -15.75
CA PHE A 18 0.12 7.48 -15.46
C PHE A 18 0.30 8.08 -14.07
N THR A 19 1.51 8.00 -13.54
CA THR A 19 1.90 8.70 -12.32
C THR A 19 3.26 9.35 -12.49
N GLN A 20 3.45 10.51 -11.85
CA GLN A 20 4.73 11.22 -11.79
C GLN A 20 5.51 10.90 -10.50
N ASP A 21 4.98 10.02 -9.65
CA ASP A 21 5.58 9.59 -8.40
C ASP A 21 6.06 8.12 -8.52
N MET A 22 7.36 7.93 -8.29
CA MET A 22 8.00 6.62 -8.40
C MET A 22 7.55 5.67 -7.29
N ASN A 23 7.33 6.17 -6.08
CA ASN A 23 6.80 5.38 -4.97
C ASN A 23 5.37 4.96 -5.26
N GLN A 24 4.53 5.88 -5.73
CA GLN A 24 3.15 5.57 -6.14
C GLN A 24 3.13 4.51 -7.25
N PHE A 25 4.01 4.62 -8.25
CA PHE A 25 4.18 3.61 -9.31
C PHE A 25 4.53 2.23 -8.74
N HIS A 26 5.50 2.14 -7.83
CA HIS A 26 5.88 0.87 -7.22
C HIS A 26 4.74 0.24 -6.41
N ARG A 27 3.98 1.06 -5.67
CA ARG A 27 2.84 0.62 -4.85
C ARG A 27 1.72 0.01 -5.68
N THR A 28 1.34 0.67 -6.79
CA THR A 28 0.12 0.33 -7.53
C THR A 28 0.36 -0.52 -8.77
N SER A 29 1.59 -0.58 -9.30
CA SER A 29 1.90 -1.33 -10.53
C SER A 29 1.47 -2.80 -10.49
N SER A 30 1.56 -3.45 -9.32
CA SER A 30 1.15 -4.84 -9.15
C SER A 30 -0.38 -5.00 -9.23
N LEU A 31 -1.15 -4.07 -8.66
CA LEU A 31 -2.61 -4.04 -8.74
C LEU A 31 -3.07 -3.79 -10.19
N MET A 32 -2.46 -2.80 -10.85
CA MET A 32 -2.75 -2.43 -12.24
C MET A 32 -2.49 -3.60 -13.20
N LEU A 33 -1.32 -4.22 -13.07
CA LEU A 33 -0.94 -5.37 -13.90
C LEU A 33 -1.92 -6.55 -13.70
N ALA A 34 -2.35 -6.80 -12.46
CA ALA A 34 -3.27 -7.88 -12.16
C ALA A 34 -4.69 -7.66 -12.74
N GLN A 35 -5.03 -6.40 -13.05
CA GLN A 35 -6.28 -6.04 -13.74
C GLN A 35 -6.09 -5.85 -15.26
N SER A 36 -4.92 -6.16 -15.80
CA SER A 36 -4.57 -5.90 -17.20
C SER A 36 -4.68 -4.42 -17.61
N GLN A 37 -4.57 -3.50 -16.64
CA GLN A 37 -4.58 -2.07 -16.87
C GLN A 37 -3.16 -1.54 -17.03
N LEU A 38 -2.97 -0.59 -17.95
CA LEU A 38 -1.67 0.04 -18.19
C LEU A 38 -1.46 1.19 -17.21
N LEU A 39 -0.35 1.10 -16.47
CA LEU A 39 0.21 2.21 -15.70
C LEU A 39 1.55 2.62 -16.31
N VAL A 40 1.65 3.87 -16.74
CA VAL A 40 2.88 4.47 -17.25
C VAL A 40 3.61 5.17 -16.10
N ASN A 41 4.88 4.81 -15.92
CA ASN A 41 5.79 5.59 -15.08
C ASN A 41 6.17 6.87 -15.85
N ALA A 42 5.68 8.02 -15.38
CA ALA A 42 5.92 9.33 -15.96
C ALA A 42 6.72 10.25 -15.00
N CYS A 43 7.64 9.67 -14.23
CA CYS A 43 8.45 10.40 -13.24
C CYS A 43 9.53 11.30 -13.87
N TYR A 44 9.83 11.16 -15.16
CA TYR A 44 10.78 12.05 -15.82
C TYR A 44 10.09 13.34 -16.26
N VAL A 45 10.87 14.43 -16.27
CA VAL A 45 10.42 15.82 -16.43
C VAL A 45 9.44 16.03 -17.59
N TYR A 46 9.60 15.29 -18.68
CA TYR A 46 8.80 15.46 -19.89
C TYR A 46 7.72 14.39 -20.11
N ASP A 47 7.72 13.28 -19.39
CA ASP A 47 6.87 12.13 -19.72
C ASP A 47 5.38 12.47 -19.64
N ALA A 48 4.94 13.11 -18.55
CA ALA A 48 3.55 13.53 -18.42
C ALA A 48 3.13 14.56 -19.48
N SER A 49 4.07 15.40 -19.94
CA SER A 49 3.82 16.37 -21.02
C SER A 49 3.76 15.67 -22.38
N LEU A 50 4.61 14.66 -22.62
CA LEU A 50 4.57 13.82 -23.80
C LEU A 50 3.26 13.03 -23.88
N LEU A 51 2.80 12.46 -22.78
CA LEU A 51 1.52 11.76 -22.69
C LEU A 51 0.34 12.67 -23.03
N ARG A 52 0.32 13.91 -22.52
CA ARG A 52 -0.71 14.90 -22.88
C ARG A 52 -0.67 15.24 -24.37
N MET A 53 0.51 15.45 -24.96
CA MET A 53 0.64 15.69 -26.40
C MET A 53 0.18 14.49 -27.24
N ILE A 54 0.39 13.26 -26.78
CA ILE A 54 -0.12 12.04 -27.44
C ILE A 54 -1.66 12.04 -27.46
N GLN A 55 -2.30 12.40 -26.35
CA GLN A 55 -3.75 12.50 -26.26
C GLN A 55 -4.32 13.62 -27.14
N GLU A 56 -3.65 14.78 -27.23
CA GLU A 56 -4.04 15.87 -28.15
C GLU A 56 -3.89 15.48 -29.63
N TYR A 57 -3.02 14.53 -29.93
CA TYR A 57 -2.81 14.04 -31.29
C TYR A 57 -3.85 13.00 -31.73
N ASP A 58 -4.33 12.16 -30.80
CA ASP A 58 -5.39 11.18 -31.05
C ASP A 58 -6.46 11.23 -29.94
N ASP A 59 -7.55 11.93 -30.25
CA ASP A 59 -8.69 12.13 -29.32
C ASP A 59 -9.37 10.81 -28.88
N ASN A 60 -9.07 9.67 -29.52
CA ASN A 60 -9.60 8.38 -29.10
C ASN A 60 -8.83 7.80 -27.90
N LEU A 61 -7.63 8.30 -27.60
CA LEU A 61 -6.86 7.87 -26.46
C LEU A 61 -7.35 8.55 -25.19
N ILE A 62 -7.66 7.75 -24.17
CA ILE A 62 -8.01 8.25 -22.85
C ILE A 62 -6.78 8.11 -21.97
N ILE A 63 -6.11 9.23 -21.70
CA ILE A 63 -4.94 9.29 -20.82
C ILE A 63 -5.27 10.13 -19.59
N TYR A 64 -4.93 9.63 -18.41
CA TYR A 64 -5.30 10.31 -17.16
C TYR A 64 -4.36 9.97 -15.99
N PRO A 65 -4.24 10.87 -14.99
CA PRO A 65 -3.45 10.60 -13.79
C PRO A 65 -4.03 9.44 -12.97
N LEU A 66 -3.17 8.65 -12.32
CA LEU A 66 -3.53 7.53 -11.47
C LEU A 66 -4.45 7.96 -10.30
N GLU A 67 -4.29 9.19 -9.80
CA GLU A 67 -5.10 9.77 -8.72
C GLU A 67 -6.59 9.85 -9.07
N LEU A 68 -6.94 9.81 -10.36
CA LEU A 68 -8.34 9.78 -10.80
C LEU A 68 -8.97 8.38 -10.75
N ILE A 69 -8.18 7.32 -10.52
CA ILE A 69 -8.73 5.98 -10.30
C ILE A 69 -9.23 5.88 -8.87
N ALA A 70 -10.51 5.57 -8.71
CA ALA A 70 -11.07 5.39 -7.38
C ALA A 70 -10.48 4.13 -6.72
N VAL A 71 -10.12 4.24 -5.44
CA VAL A 71 -9.59 3.13 -4.64
C VAL A 71 -10.51 1.90 -4.69
N ASP A 72 -11.83 2.12 -4.72
CA ASP A 72 -12.84 1.06 -4.80
C ASP A 72 -12.80 0.28 -6.12
N GLU A 73 -12.20 0.81 -7.19
CA GLU A 73 -11.96 0.04 -8.44
C GLU A 73 -10.97 -1.11 -8.19
N PHE A 74 -10.00 -0.89 -7.30
CA PHE A 74 -9.03 -1.92 -6.92
C PHE A 74 -9.48 -2.77 -5.73
N LEU A 75 -10.19 -2.16 -4.77
CA LEU A 75 -10.49 -2.75 -3.48
C LEU A 75 -11.98 -3.06 -3.32
N GLN A 76 -12.38 -4.21 -3.83
CA GLN A 76 -13.77 -4.66 -3.78
C GLN A 76 -14.15 -5.21 -2.41
N ASP A 77 -15.39 -5.05 -1.99
CA ASP A 77 -15.86 -5.69 -0.77
C ASP A 77 -15.98 -7.22 -0.97
N PRO A 78 -15.59 -8.05 0.02
CA PRO A 78 -15.88 -9.48 0.01
C PRO A 78 -17.39 -9.75 0.08
N SER A 79 -17.82 -11.00 -0.18
CA SER A 79 -19.22 -11.38 0.03
C SER A 79 -19.65 -11.16 1.48
N ILE A 80 -20.96 -10.96 1.70
CA ILE A 80 -21.51 -10.75 3.05
C ILE A 80 -21.12 -11.90 3.98
N ASP A 81 -21.20 -13.15 3.51
CA ASP A 81 -20.81 -14.33 4.30
C ASP A 81 -19.33 -14.27 4.73
N ALA A 82 -18.44 -13.85 3.83
CA ALA A 82 -17.02 -13.68 4.13
C ALA A 82 -16.76 -12.54 5.13
N GLN A 83 -17.52 -11.44 5.03
CA GLN A 83 -17.43 -10.33 5.98
C GLN A 83 -17.87 -10.77 7.38
N VAL A 84 -18.98 -11.51 7.48
CA VAL A 84 -19.49 -12.06 8.74
C VAL A 84 -18.50 -13.06 9.34
N GLU A 85 -17.95 -13.95 8.51
CA GLU A 85 -16.96 -14.95 8.93
C GLU A 85 -15.67 -14.31 9.48
N ALA A 86 -15.26 -13.17 8.91
CA ALA A 86 -14.02 -12.50 9.27
C ALA A 86 -14.17 -11.37 10.30
N ASP A 87 -15.38 -11.04 10.75
CA ASP A 87 -15.64 -9.84 11.57
C ASP A 87 -14.78 -9.82 12.85
N ASP A 88 -14.84 -10.88 13.66
CA ASP A 88 -14.04 -10.99 14.90
C ASP A 88 -12.54 -10.85 14.65
N PHE A 89 -12.05 -11.44 13.55
CA PHE A 89 -10.66 -11.35 13.14
C PHE A 89 -10.27 -9.92 12.77
N VAL A 90 -11.10 -9.22 11.98
CA VAL A 90 -10.86 -7.82 11.59
C VAL A 90 -10.91 -6.90 12.82
N GLN A 91 -11.87 -7.09 13.73
CA GLN A 91 -11.95 -6.32 14.96
C GLN A 91 -10.72 -6.54 15.85
N ASN A 92 -10.21 -7.77 15.93
CA ASN A 92 -8.96 -8.04 16.64
C ASN A 92 -7.76 -7.35 15.97
N ALA A 93 -7.67 -7.43 14.64
CA ALA A 93 -6.62 -6.74 13.87
C ALA A 93 -6.66 -5.22 14.14
N LYS A 94 -7.83 -4.57 14.08
CA LYS A 94 -7.97 -3.14 14.43
C LYS A 94 -7.41 -2.80 15.81
N ARG A 95 -7.62 -3.67 16.81
CA ARG A 95 -7.07 -3.46 18.16
C ARG A 95 -5.54 -3.57 18.18
N ILE A 96 -4.97 -4.52 17.44
CA ILE A 96 -3.52 -4.70 17.31
C ILE A 96 -2.90 -3.45 16.64
N PHE A 97 -3.53 -2.93 15.59
CA PHE A 97 -2.98 -1.84 14.78
C PHE A 97 -3.27 -0.43 15.29
N LYS A 98 -4.14 -0.27 16.29
CA LYS A 98 -4.40 1.02 16.93
C LYS A 98 -3.13 1.74 17.41
N ARG A 99 -2.11 1.00 17.87
CA ARG A 99 -0.83 1.57 18.32
C ARG A 99 0.03 2.15 17.19
N PHE A 100 -0.24 1.78 15.95
CA PHE A 100 0.44 2.25 14.75
C PHE A 100 -0.36 3.34 14.01
N ASP A 101 -1.45 3.84 14.61
CA ASP A 101 -2.37 4.79 13.99
C ASP A 101 -2.85 4.31 12.60
N CYS A 102 -3.16 3.01 12.53
CA CYS A 102 -3.49 2.31 11.28
C CYS A 102 -4.83 1.59 11.44
N ASP A 103 -5.79 1.90 10.57
CA ASP A 103 -7.03 1.13 10.47
C ASP A 103 -6.81 -0.14 9.65
N VAL A 104 -7.72 -1.10 9.78
CA VAL A 104 -7.66 -2.38 9.08
C VAL A 104 -8.99 -2.66 8.40
N ALA A 105 -8.96 -3.04 7.13
CA ALA A 105 -10.15 -3.42 6.41
C ALA A 105 -9.93 -4.72 5.62
N LEU A 106 -10.97 -5.55 5.52
CA LEU A 106 -10.95 -6.72 4.66
C LEU A 106 -11.49 -6.34 3.28
N LYS A 107 -10.69 -6.58 2.24
CA LYS A 107 -11.05 -6.32 0.84
C LYS A 107 -10.68 -7.51 -0.04
N SER A 108 -11.29 -7.59 -1.22
CA SER A 108 -10.97 -8.57 -2.25
C SER A 108 -10.28 -7.86 -3.41
N PHE A 109 -9.00 -8.17 -3.64
CA PHE A 109 -8.23 -7.55 -4.71
C PHE A 109 -7.23 -8.51 -5.35
N SER A 110 -6.74 -8.13 -6.53
CA SER A 110 -5.74 -8.89 -7.28
C SER A 110 -4.41 -8.12 -7.29
N PRO A 111 -3.25 -8.80 -7.29
CA PRO A 111 -3.08 -10.25 -7.43
C PRO A 111 -3.37 -11.01 -6.13
N GLU A 112 -3.88 -12.24 -6.23
CA GLU A 112 -4.21 -13.06 -5.04
C GLU A 112 -2.98 -13.40 -4.19
N GLN A 113 -1.78 -13.35 -4.78
CA GLN A 113 -0.52 -13.56 -4.09
C GLN A 113 -0.12 -12.39 -3.18
N LEU A 114 -0.74 -11.21 -3.35
CA LEU A 114 -0.53 -10.05 -2.47
C LEU A 114 -1.45 -10.19 -1.24
N PRO A 115 -0.93 -10.50 -0.05
CA PRO A 115 -1.76 -10.77 1.12
C PRO A 115 -2.35 -9.49 1.72
N VAL A 116 -1.60 -8.38 1.64
CA VAL A 116 -2.00 -7.11 2.23
C VAL A 116 -1.59 -5.95 1.33
N PHE A 117 -2.34 -4.86 1.40
CA PHE A 117 -2.05 -3.62 0.71
C PHE A 117 -2.16 -2.47 1.71
N TYR A 118 -1.14 -1.63 1.78
CA TYR A 118 -1.09 -0.50 2.71
C TYR A 118 -1.29 0.81 1.95
N MET A 119 -2.19 1.64 2.44
CA MET A 119 -2.51 2.93 1.84
C MET A 119 -2.36 4.03 2.89
N LEU A 120 -1.77 5.14 2.46
CA LEU A 120 -1.75 6.42 3.17
C LEU A 120 -2.55 7.42 2.35
N ASP A 121 -3.23 8.34 3.02
CA ASP A 121 -3.57 9.60 2.37
C ASP A 121 -2.32 10.47 2.18
N GLU A 122 -2.39 11.46 1.29
CA GLU A 122 -1.24 12.32 0.92
C GLU A 122 -0.65 13.06 2.14
N ASN A 123 -1.49 13.44 3.09
CA ASN A 123 -1.09 14.12 4.32
C ASN A 123 -0.31 13.17 5.25
N ALA A 124 -0.78 11.94 5.41
CA ALA A 124 -0.15 10.89 6.19
C ALA A 124 1.21 10.47 5.64
N GLU A 125 1.36 10.44 4.31
CA GLU A 125 2.63 10.17 3.66
C GLU A 125 3.68 11.23 3.98
N THR A 126 3.32 12.51 3.79
CA THR A 126 4.19 13.65 4.10
C THR A 126 4.67 13.62 5.56
N LEU A 127 3.75 13.34 6.49
CA LEU A 127 4.10 13.23 7.90
C LEU A 127 5.01 12.06 8.23
N ARG A 128 4.81 10.93 7.57
CA ARG A 128 5.66 9.75 7.77
C ARG A 128 7.09 10.04 7.34
N GLU A 129 7.27 10.77 6.23
CA GLU A 129 8.58 11.24 5.77
C GLU A 129 9.22 12.24 6.74
N ILE A 130 8.42 13.17 7.28
CA ILE A 130 8.86 14.13 8.30
C ILE A 130 9.35 13.39 9.55
N GLN A 131 8.57 12.42 10.06
CA GLN A 131 8.90 11.65 11.26
C GLN A 131 10.17 10.81 11.06
N HIS A 132 10.29 10.11 9.92
CA HIS A 132 11.50 9.37 9.59
C HIS A 132 12.73 10.29 9.47
N SER A 133 12.55 11.49 8.93
CA SER A 133 13.65 12.48 8.84
C SER A 133 14.07 12.98 10.23
N LYS A 134 13.12 13.15 11.17
CA LYS A 134 13.42 13.53 12.56
C LYS A 134 14.33 12.54 13.24
N GLU A 135 14.01 11.24 13.15
CA GLU A 135 14.79 10.14 13.74
C GLU A 135 16.27 10.16 13.30
N ASN A 136 16.57 10.76 12.15
CA ASN A 136 17.91 10.84 11.56
C ASN A 136 18.51 12.26 11.58
N SER A 137 17.89 13.22 12.27
CA SER A 137 18.27 14.65 12.26
C SER A 137 18.76 15.18 13.62
N ASN A 138 19.44 16.34 13.61
CA ASN A 138 19.85 17.04 14.83
C ASN A 138 18.69 17.85 15.45
N GLU A 139 18.76 18.14 16.76
CA GLU A 139 17.69 18.80 17.55
C GLU A 139 17.09 20.08 16.92
N MET A 140 17.92 20.93 16.31
CA MET A 140 17.45 22.17 15.66
C MET A 140 16.53 21.89 14.47
N PHE A 141 16.85 20.88 13.65
CA PHE A 141 16.04 20.48 12.49
C PHE A 141 14.77 19.74 12.93
N SER A 142 14.84 18.95 14.00
CA SER A 142 13.65 18.30 14.57
C SER A 142 12.56 19.32 14.93
N SER A 143 12.94 20.43 15.57
CA SER A 143 11.98 21.46 16.00
C SER A 143 11.26 22.18 14.84
N MET A 144 11.92 22.32 13.69
CA MET A 144 11.27 22.85 12.47
C MET A 144 10.29 21.85 11.89
N LEU A 145 10.68 20.57 11.88
CA LEU A 145 9.84 19.46 11.43
C LEU A 145 8.64 19.21 12.35
N ASP A 146 8.68 19.63 13.63
CA ASP A 146 7.53 19.63 14.55
C ASP A 146 6.47 20.63 14.11
N ALA A 147 6.87 21.86 13.77
CA ALA A 147 5.94 22.89 13.30
C ALA A 147 5.23 22.48 11.99
N PHE A 148 5.95 21.82 11.06
CA PHE A 148 5.34 21.29 9.84
C PHE A 148 4.39 20.11 10.11
N ALA A 149 4.69 19.28 11.11
CA ALA A 149 3.84 18.14 11.43
C ALA A 149 2.53 18.54 12.12
N GLU A 150 2.54 19.60 12.94
CA GLU A 150 1.33 20.12 13.61
C GLU A 150 0.33 20.76 12.63
N GLU A 151 0.80 21.22 11.46
CA GLU A 151 -0.04 21.84 10.44
C GLU A 151 -0.80 20.83 9.56
N ILE A 152 -0.33 19.57 9.55
CA ILE A 152 -0.92 18.49 8.77
C ILE A 152 -2.01 17.82 9.63
N GLY A 153 -3.28 17.98 9.24
CA GLY A 153 -4.44 17.45 9.97
C GLY A 153 -4.64 15.93 9.85
N ASP A 154 -5.73 15.40 10.43
CA ASP A 154 -6.03 13.96 10.62
C ASP A 154 -5.59 13.02 9.47
N HIS A 155 -4.79 12.02 9.81
CA HIS A 155 -4.09 11.12 8.89
C HIS A 155 -4.68 9.72 9.00
N LYS A 156 -4.94 9.07 7.86
CA LYS A 156 -5.55 7.74 7.83
C LYS A 156 -4.67 6.76 7.07
N ALA A 157 -3.83 6.06 7.83
CA ALA A 157 -3.22 4.83 7.33
C ALA A 157 -4.26 3.70 7.37
N THR A 158 -4.39 2.94 6.29
CA THR A 158 -5.24 1.75 6.25
C THR A 158 -4.47 0.55 5.70
N LEU A 159 -4.49 -0.55 6.45
CA LEU A 159 -4.02 -1.86 6.02
C LEU A 159 -5.19 -2.69 5.49
N PHE A 160 -5.22 -2.93 4.19
CA PHE A 160 -6.20 -3.77 3.54
C PHE A 160 -5.72 -5.22 3.53
N LEU A 161 -6.50 -6.12 4.13
CA LEU A 161 -6.26 -7.55 4.12
C LEU A 161 -6.96 -8.17 2.91
N ASN A 162 -6.25 -8.98 2.12
CA ASN A 162 -6.80 -9.57 0.90
C ASN A 162 -7.55 -10.88 1.19
N TRP A 163 -8.87 -10.85 1.15
CA TRP A 163 -9.71 -12.05 1.31
C TRP A 163 -9.40 -13.14 0.26
N ARG A 164 -8.97 -12.76 -0.96
CA ARG A 164 -8.63 -13.75 -2.00
C ARG A 164 -7.37 -14.54 -1.63
N ASN A 165 -6.49 -13.93 -0.85
CA ASN A 165 -5.22 -14.54 -0.47
C ASN A 165 -5.41 -15.72 0.50
N PRO A 166 -4.85 -16.92 0.20
CA PRO A 166 -4.98 -18.09 1.06
C PRO A 166 -4.38 -17.94 2.47
N LEU A 167 -3.32 -17.14 2.65
CA LEU A 167 -2.72 -16.89 3.96
C LEU A 167 -3.69 -16.11 4.84
N ILE A 168 -4.33 -15.06 4.31
CA ILE A 168 -5.33 -14.28 5.05
C ILE A 168 -6.50 -15.15 5.47
N ARG A 169 -7.06 -15.97 4.56
CA ARG A 169 -8.12 -16.92 4.92
C ARG A 169 -7.70 -17.91 6.01
N ARG A 170 -6.46 -18.40 5.95
CA ARG A 170 -5.92 -19.30 6.99
C ARG A 170 -5.75 -18.59 8.34
N LEU A 171 -5.34 -17.33 8.35
CA LEU A 171 -5.22 -16.54 9.58
C LEU A 171 -6.57 -16.26 10.23
N ILE A 172 -7.63 -16.05 9.44
CA ILE A 172 -9.00 -15.85 9.94
C ILE A 172 -9.49 -17.07 10.73
N HIS A 173 -9.05 -18.28 10.38
CA HIS A 173 -9.44 -19.52 11.06
C HIS A 173 -8.45 -19.97 12.15
N LEU A 174 -7.36 -19.22 12.37
CA LEU A 174 -6.34 -19.60 13.34
C LEU A 174 -6.74 -19.16 14.74
N SER A 175 -6.94 -20.12 15.65
CA SER A 175 -7.39 -19.81 17.03
C SER A 175 -6.31 -19.23 17.93
N ASN A 176 -5.02 -19.38 17.58
CA ASN A 176 -3.92 -18.87 18.41
C ASN A 176 -3.72 -17.37 18.15
N ALA A 177 -4.23 -16.54 19.07
CA ALA A 177 -4.20 -15.09 18.97
C ALA A 177 -2.77 -14.50 18.90
N GLU A 178 -1.80 -15.13 19.57
CA GLU A 178 -0.40 -14.68 19.53
C GLU A 178 0.20 -14.90 18.13
N LYS A 179 -0.01 -16.09 17.55
CA LYS A 179 0.43 -16.40 16.19
C LYS A 179 -0.23 -15.49 15.15
N VAL A 180 -1.53 -15.21 15.31
CA VAL A 180 -2.26 -14.27 14.45
C VAL A 180 -1.67 -12.87 14.54
N LYS A 181 -1.41 -12.38 15.75
CA LYS A 181 -0.83 -11.06 15.97
C LYS A 181 0.55 -10.94 15.29
N SER A 182 1.45 -11.89 15.55
CA SER A 182 2.79 -11.85 14.94
C SER A 182 2.74 -11.93 13.42
N ALA A 183 1.86 -12.76 12.86
CA ALA A 183 1.68 -12.85 11.41
C ALA A 183 1.16 -11.54 10.80
N LEU A 184 0.17 -10.90 11.44
CA LEU A 184 -0.35 -9.61 10.99
C LEU A 184 0.72 -8.51 11.03
N GLU A 185 1.51 -8.45 12.11
CA GLU A 185 2.59 -7.46 12.25
C GLU A 185 3.69 -7.64 11.20
N ILE A 186 4.08 -8.88 10.89
CA ILE A 186 5.00 -9.17 9.80
C ILE A 186 4.40 -8.73 8.46
N LEU A 187 3.14 -9.04 8.20
CA LEU A 187 2.45 -8.64 6.97
C LEU A 187 2.39 -7.11 6.84
N TYR A 188 2.16 -6.39 7.93
CA TYR A 188 2.19 -4.93 7.95
C TYR A 188 3.57 -4.38 7.55
N VAL A 189 4.64 -4.85 8.18
CA VAL A 189 6.00 -4.40 7.82
C VAL A 189 6.35 -4.79 6.38
N GLN A 190 5.93 -5.97 5.92
CA GLN A 190 6.08 -6.37 4.52
C GLN A 190 5.35 -5.41 3.57
N ALA A 191 4.14 -4.97 3.92
CA ALA A 191 3.37 -4.02 3.12
C ALA A 191 4.10 -2.68 2.99
N LEU A 192 4.67 -2.20 4.10
CA LEU A 192 5.48 -0.98 4.14
C LEU A 192 6.71 -1.10 3.23
N LEU A 193 7.46 -2.19 3.34
CA LEU A 193 8.64 -2.46 2.52
C LEU A 193 8.30 -2.56 1.03
N THR A 194 7.24 -3.31 0.70
CA THR A 194 6.81 -3.49 -0.69
C THR A 194 6.32 -2.17 -1.29
N GLY A 195 5.61 -1.37 -0.50
CA GLY A 195 5.16 -0.04 -0.87
C GLY A 195 6.22 1.05 -0.76
N ARG A 196 7.47 0.72 -0.39
CA ARG A 196 8.56 1.68 -0.18
C ARG A 196 8.22 2.81 0.79
N PHE A 197 7.40 2.52 1.79
CA PHE A 197 7.16 3.46 2.89
C PHE A 197 8.38 3.45 3.82
N PRO A 198 8.86 4.62 4.29
CA PRO A 198 9.94 4.66 5.26
C PRO A 198 9.52 3.94 6.54
N LEU A 199 10.38 3.04 7.01
CA LEU A 199 10.18 2.30 8.25
C LEU A 199 10.61 3.15 9.44
N LYS A 200 9.79 3.22 10.47
CA LYS A 200 10.17 3.81 11.77
C LYS A 200 11.00 2.80 12.56
N GLY A 201 11.84 3.28 13.48
CA GLY A 201 12.70 2.42 14.30
C GLY A 201 11.95 1.26 14.97
N ASP A 202 10.78 1.54 15.54
CA ASP A 202 9.96 0.54 16.26
C ASP A 202 9.37 -0.54 15.33
N GLU A 203 9.12 -0.23 14.05
CA GLU A 203 8.55 -1.19 13.09
C GLU A 203 9.59 -2.21 12.61
N MET A 204 10.86 -1.79 12.52
CA MET A 204 11.94 -2.71 12.18
C MET A 204 12.27 -3.65 13.34
N ALA A 205 12.25 -3.13 14.58
CA ALA A 205 12.36 -3.96 15.78
C ALA A 205 11.22 -4.99 15.86
N LEU A 206 9.98 -4.55 15.60
CA LEU A 206 8.80 -5.41 15.58
C LEU A 206 8.93 -6.60 14.61
N LEU A 207 9.48 -6.37 13.42
CA LEU A 207 9.71 -7.44 12.45
C LEU A 207 10.71 -8.47 12.99
N ASN A 208 11.83 -8.00 13.56
CA ASN A 208 12.86 -8.90 14.09
C ASN A 208 12.33 -9.75 15.25
N ASP A 209 11.60 -9.14 16.19
CA ASP A 209 11.03 -9.85 17.34
C ASP A 209 10.03 -10.93 16.90
N ASN A 210 9.15 -10.60 15.95
CA ASN A 210 8.18 -11.56 15.43
C ASN A 210 8.83 -12.69 14.60
N LEU A 211 9.93 -12.42 13.89
CA LEU A 211 10.68 -13.46 13.19
C LEU A 211 11.34 -14.44 14.17
N ILE A 212 11.89 -13.94 15.29
CA ILE A 212 12.43 -14.79 16.36
C ILE A 212 11.34 -15.69 16.93
N GLN A 213 10.17 -15.13 17.26
CA GLN A 213 9.03 -15.92 17.76
C GLN A 213 8.57 -17.01 16.78
N LEU A 214 8.53 -16.71 15.48
CA LEU A 214 8.21 -17.70 14.44
C LEU A 214 9.23 -18.84 14.41
N ILE A 215 10.52 -18.53 14.53
CA ILE A 215 11.58 -19.55 14.59
C ILE A 215 11.41 -20.40 15.83
N GLU A 216 11.21 -19.78 17.00
CA GLU A 216 11.00 -20.49 18.27
C GLU A 216 9.83 -21.47 18.18
N TRP A 217 8.69 -21.06 17.61
CA TRP A 217 7.55 -21.96 17.39
C TRP A 217 7.82 -23.07 16.38
N GLY A 218 8.68 -22.82 15.39
CA GLY A 218 9.06 -23.82 14.39
C GLY A 218 10.11 -24.82 14.90
N THR A 219 10.91 -24.43 15.89
CA THR A 219 11.95 -25.26 16.51
C THR A 219 11.51 -25.93 17.82
N ALA A 220 10.35 -25.54 18.36
CA ALA A 220 9.73 -26.23 19.48
C ALA A 220 9.19 -27.58 19.01
N GLU A 221 9.96 -28.65 19.27
CA GLU A 221 9.59 -30.05 19.06
C GLU A 221 8.36 -30.48 19.89
#